data_AF-A0A377DBD2-F1
#
_entry.id   AF-A0A377DBD2-F1
#
_cell.length_a   1.000
_cell.length_b   1.000
_cell.length_c   1.000
_cell.angle_alpha   90.00
_cell.angle_beta   90.00
_cell.angle_gamma   90.00
#
_symmetry.space_group_name_H-M   'P 1'
#
loop_
_entity.id
_entity.type
_entity.pdbx_description
1 polymer ?
#
loop_
_entity_poly.entity_id
_entity_poly.type
_entity_poly.pdbx_seq_one_letter_code
_entity_poly.pdbx_strand_id
1 'polypeptide(L)'
;MVNAGIKGSPDGFNWQSLKQRAEKIKALSAENNIYSGALLFLDVHMHNEIVESLSTKGKIGLLVLIMFYVAMIYYCIREKKYILLVFPASIMLFGISDVITHAKPIPASWIVCLFLSISFLSKNEPQ
;
A
#
# COMPACT_ATOMS: atom_id res chain seq x y z
N MET A 1 -13.74 0.85 10.03
CA MET A 1 -13.29 1.39 8.72
C MET A 1 -12.79 0.29 7.79
N VAL A 2 -11.88 -0.58 8.23
CA VAL A 2 -11.38 -1.73 7.45
C VAL A 2 -12.50 -2.60 6.84
N ASN A 3 -13.48 -3.00 7.64
CA ASN A 3 -14.57 -3.86 7.17
C ASN A 3 -15.48 -3.19 6.12
N ALA A 4 -15.64 -1.87 6.22
CA ALA A 4 -16.38 -1.08 5.22
C ALA A 4 -15.57 -0.92 3.92
N GLY A 5 -14.23 -0.78 4.02
CA GLY A 5 -13.33 -0.73 2.86
C GLY A 5 -13.29 -2.05 2.07
N ILE A 6 -13.30 -3.19 2.77
CA ILE A 6 -13.34 -4.52 2.15
C ILE A 6 -14.69 -4.75 1.45
N LYS A 7 -15.81 -4.47 2.13
CA LYS A 7 -17.16 -4.65 1.55
C LYS A 7 -17.52 -3.64 0.46
N GLY A 8 -16.94 -2.44 0.52
CA GLY A 8 -17.11 -1.41 -0.51
C GLY A 8 -16.19 -1.57 -1.73
N SER A 9 -15.34 -2.60 -1.74
CA SER A 9 -14.42 -2.91 -2.83
C SER A 9 -15.18 -3.25 -4.12
N PRO A 10 -14.66 -2.90 -5.31
CA PRO A 10 -15.20 -3.40 -6.57
C PRO A 10 -15.05 -4.93 -6.66
N ASP A 11 -16.08 -5.58 -7.20
CA ASP A 11 -16.04 -7.01 -7.51
C ASP A 11 -15.15 -7.22 -8.74
N GLY A 12 -14.06 -7.99 -8.56
CA GLY A 12 -13.16 -8.40 -9.64
C GLY A 12 -11.93 -7.52 -9.83
N PHE A 13 -11.63 -7.20 -11.09
CA PHE A 13 -10.40 -6.54 -11.53
C PHE A 13 -10.57 -5.03 -11.84
N ASN A 14 -11.76 -4.49 -11.58
CA ASN A 14 -12.08 -3.13 -11.94
C ASN A 14 -11.51 -2.12 -10.94
N TRP A 15 -11.11 -0.97 -11.48
CA TRP A 15 -10.65 0.17 -10.71
C TRP A 15 -11.86 0.98 -10.25
N GLN A 16 -11.77 1.55 -9.06
CA GLN A 16 -12.84 2.35 -8.49
C GLN A 16 -12.28 3.63 -7.88
N SER A 17 -12.90 4.75 -8.22
CA SER A 17 -12.56 6.05 -7.62
C SER A 17 -13.04 6.14 -6.17
N LEU A 18 -12.43 7.03 -5.39
CA LEU A 18 -12.84 7.29 -4.00
C LEU A 18 -14.30 7.73 -3.90
N LYS A 19 -14.80 8.51 -4.88
CA LYS A 19 -16.21 8.92 -4.94
C LYS A 19 -17.15 7.73 -5.14
N GLN A 20 -16.84 6.83 -6.08
CA GLN A 20 -17.62 5.61 -6.29
C GLN A 20 -17.60 4.70 -5.05
N ARG A 21 -16.46 4.65 -4.32
CA ARG A 21 -16.36 3.95 -3.03
C ARG A 21 -17.24 4.58 -1.97
N ALA A 22 -17.25 5.90 -1.89
CA ALA A 22 -18.09 6.63 -0.95
C ALA A 22 -19.58 6.35 -1.18
N GLU A 23 -20.03 6.31 -2.44
CA GLU A 23 -21.42 5.98 -2.78
C GLU A 23 -21.81 4.56 -2.39
N LYS A 24 -20.95 3.56 -2.64
CA LYS A 24 -21.18 2.18 -2.20
C LYS A 24 -21.26 2.05 -0.68
N ILE A 25 -20.37 2.71 0.06
CA ILE A 25 -20.37 2.65 1.52
C ILE A 25 -21.59 3.40 2.09
N LYS A 26 -22.05 4.49 1.46
CA LYS A 26 -23.32 5.15 1.81
C LYS A 26 -24.52 4.21 1.63
N ALA A 27 -24.59 3.48 0.51
CA ALA A 27 -25.64 2.50 0.28
C ALA A 27 -25.60 1.36 1.32
N LEU A 28 -24.41 0.81 1.61
CA LEU A 28 -24.21 -0.23 2.64
C LEU A 28 -24.56 0.26 4.05
N SER A 29 -24.31 1.54 4.36
CA SER A 29 -24.67 2.13 5.66
C SER A 29 -26.16 2.40 5.79
N ALA A 30 -26.88 2.61 4.69
CA ALA A 30 -28.33 2.72 4.71
C ALA A 30 -29.00 1.37 5.01
N GLU A 31 -28.37 0.26 4.59
CA GLU A 31 -28.83 -1.10 4.89
C GLU A 31 -28.40 -1.59 6.28
N ASN A 32 -27.25 -1.13 6.80
CA ASN A 32 -26.71 -1.56 8.09
C ASN A 32 -26.04 -0.42 8.86
N ASN A 33 -26.59 -0.06 10.04
CA ASN A 33 -26.09 1.04 10.88
C ASN A 33 -24.66 0.80 11.43
N ILE A 34 -24.15 -0.43 11.35
CA ILE A 34 -22.78 -0.78 11.76
C ILE A 34 -21.72 0.00 10.94
N TYR A 35 -22.06 0.46 9.73
CA TYR A 35 -21.15 1.19 8.85
C TYR A 35 -21.26 2.72 8.96
N SER A 36 -22.14 3.25 9.80
CA SER A 36 -22.37 4.71 9.94
C SER A 36 -21.11 5.46 10.40
N GLY A 37 -20.30 4.84 11.27
CA GLY A 37 -19.01 5.39 11.69
C GLY A 37 -17.97 5.52 10.57
N ALA A 38 -18.13 4.79 9.46
CA ALA A 38 -17.27 4.93 8.28
C ALA A 38 -17.70 6.09 7.37
N LEU A 39 -18.94 6.61 7.51
CA LEU A 39 -19.45 7.73 6.72
C LEU A 39 -18.64 9.01 6.94
N LEU A 40 -18.15 9.22 8.17
CA LEU A 40 -17.37 10.40 8.55
C LEU A 40 -16.02 10.51 7.83
N PHE A 41 -15.55 9.41 7.23
CA PHE A 41 -14.21 9.27 6.67
C PHE A 41 -14.22 8.76 5.22
N LEU A 42 -15.35 8.85 4.52
CA LEU A 42 -15.47 8.36 3.14
C LEU A 42 -14.54 9.07 2.17
N ASP A 43 -14.34 10.36 2.40
CA ASP A 43 -13.48 11.23 1.59
C ASP A 43 -12.01 11.19 2.03
N VAL A 44 -11.72 10.43 3.09
CA VAL A 44 -10.37 10.23 3.61
C VAL A 44 -9.81 8.94 3.01
N HIS A 45 -8.56 9.00 2.57
CA HIS A 45 -7.81 7.82 2.16
C HIS A 45 -7.64 6.89 3.35
N MET A 46 -7.63 5.59 3.11
CA MET A 46 -7.43 4.65 4.20
C MET A 46 -5.95 4.61 4.57
N HIS A 47 -5.66 4.67 5.86
CA HIS A 47 -4.29 4.64 6.37
C HIS A 47 -3.59 3.28 6.21
N ASN A 48 -4.33 2.23 5.79
CA ASN A 48 -3.78 0.92 5.49
C ASN A 48 -3.66 0.72 3.97
N GLU A 49 -2.42 0.58 3.47
CA GLU A 49 -2.12 0.45 2.04
C GLU A 49 -2.74 -0.80 1.39
N ILE A 50 -2.92 -1.88 2.16
CA ILE A 50 -3.52 -3.13 1.68
C ILE A 50 -5.01 -2.91 1.43
N VAL A 51 -5.71 -2.29 2.39
CA VAL A 51 -7.14 -2.05 2.28
C VAL A 51 -7.43 -0.97 1.24
N GLU A 52 -6.59 0.06 1.17
CA GLU A 52 -6.68 1.08 0.13
C GLU A 52 -6.45 0.51 -1.27
N SER A 53 -5.40 -0.29 -1.45
CA SER A 53 -5.11 -0.93 -2.75
C SER A 53 -6.20 -1.90 -3.16
N LEU A 54 -6.73 -2.69 -2.23
CA LEU A 54 -7.89 -3.56 -2.50
C LEU A 54 -9.13 -2.73 -2.88
N SER A 55 -9.42 -1.68 -2.13
CA SER A 55 -10.64 -0.90 -2.30
C SER A 55 -10.65 -0.02 -3.56
N THR A 56 -9.48 0.47 -4.00
CA THR A 56 -9.36 1.37 -5.16
C THR A 56 -8.88 0.67 -6.44
N LYS A 57 -7.92 -0.27 -6.31
CA LYS A 57 -7.24 -0.93 -7.43
C LYS A 57 -7.61 -2.42 -7.53
N GLY A 58 -8.48 -2.92 -6.66
CA GLY A 58 -8.91 -4.31 -6.62
C GLY A 58 -7.78 -5.28 -6.29
N LYS A 59 -7.99 -6.55 -6.66
CA LYS A 59 -7.02 -7.63 -6.42
C LYS A 59 -5.71 -7.47 -7.19
N ILE A 60 -5.74 -6.80 -8.35
CA ILE A 60 -4.52 -6.50 -9.13
C ILE A 60 -3.59 -5.55 -8.38
N GLY A 61 -4.13 -4.49 -7.77
CA GLY A 61 -3.31 -3.57 -6.99
C GLY A 61 -2.56 -4.27 -5.86
N LEU A 62 -3.24 -5.20 -5.17
CA LEU A 62 -2.61 -6.02 -4.14
C LEU A 62 -1.55 -6.97 -4.73
N LEU A 63 -1.85 -7.62 -5.86
CA LEU A 63 -0.90 -8.52 -6.52
C LEU A 63 0.39 -7.80 -6.93
N VAL A 64 0.27 -6.62 -7.54
CA VAL A 64 1.42 -5.80 -7.95
C VAL A 64 2.23 -5.35 -6.73
N LEU A 65 1.57 -4.98 -5.64
CA LEU A 65 2.24 -4.62 -4.38
C LEU A 65 3.05 -5.80 -3.83
N ILE A 66 2.47 -7.01 -3.80
CA ILE A 66 3.16 -8.23 -3.37
C ILE A 66 4.36 -8.53 -4.30
N MET A 67 4.16 -8.47 -5.62
CA MET A 67 5.23 -8.69 -6.59
C MET A 67 6.38 -7.69 -6.41
N PHE A 68 6.06 -6.43 -6.10
CA PHE A 68 7.06 -5.40 -5.83
C PHE A 68 7.92 -5.73 -4.59
N TYR A 69 7.30 -6.13 -3.49
CA TYR A 69 8.02 -6.59 -2.30
C TYR A 69 8.91 -7.81 -2.58
N VAL A 70 8.36 -8.81 -3.29
CA VAL A 70 9.10 -10.02 -3.67
C VAL A 70 10.29 -9.67 -4.55
N ALA A 71 10.13 -8.76 -5.52
CA ALA A 71 11.20 -8.32 -6.39
C ALA A 71 12.32 -7.62 -5.61
N MET A 72 11.98 -6.74 -4.67
CA MET A 72 12.96 -6.07 -3.80
C MET A 72 13.74 -7.05 -2.93
N ILE A 73 13.04 -7.99 -2.28
CA ILE A 73 13.68 -9.01 -1.43
C ILE A 73 14.57 -9.91 -2.28
N TYR A 74 14.07 -10.38 -3.43
CA TYR A 74 14.80 -11.21 -4.37
C TYR A 74 16.09 -10.51 -4.85
N TYR A 75 16.01 -9.23 -5.19
CA TYR A 75 17.17 -8.43 -5.57
C TYR A 75 18.21 -8.36 -4.44
N CYS A 76 17.80 -8.06 -3.21
CA CYS A 76 18.71 -7.97 -2.07
C CYS A 76 19.42 -9.30 -1.79
N ILE A 77 18.72 -10.43 -1.94
CA ILE A 77 19.29 -11.77 -1.76
C ILE A 77 20.26 -12.11 -2.90
N ARG A 78 19.87 -11.87 -4.15
CA ARG A 78 20.69 -12.18 -5.33
C ARG A 78 22.02 -11.43 -5.33
N GLU A 79 21.98 -10.14 -5.00
CA GLU A 79 23.17 -9.29 -4.94
C GLU A 79 23.95 -9.44 -3.63
N LYS A 80 23.50 -10.31 -2.70
CA LYS A 80 24.08 -10.49 -1.35
C LYS A 80 24.14 -9.19 -0.53
N LYS A 81 23.29 -8.22 -0.86
CA LYS A 81 23.21 -6.90 -0.23
C LYS A 81 22.18 -6.92 0.91
N TYR A 82 22.45 -7.71 1.94
CA TYR A 82 21.51 -7.94 3.05
C TYR A 82 21.11 -6.66 3.80
N ILE A 83 21.98 -5.64 3.83
CA ILE A 83 21.66 -4.36 4.47
C ILE A 83 20.47 -3.65 3.80
N LEU A 84 20.25 -3.88 2.50
CA LEU A 84 19.12 -3.29 1.77
C LEU A 84 17.77 -3.95 2.12
N LEU A 85 17.75 -5.08 2.82
CA LEU A 85 16.51 -5.70 3.32
C LEU A 85 15.78 -4.84 4.36
N VAL A 86 16.46 -3.85 4.95
CA VAL A 86 15.82 -2.88 5.85
C VAL A 86 14.73 -2.08 5.15
N PHE A 87 14.87 -1.80 3.85
CA PHE A 87 13.89 -1.04 3.07
C PHE A 87 12.57 -1.80 2.86
N PRO A 88 12.53 -3.03 2.28
CA PRO A 88 11.29 -3.77 2.16
C PRO A 88 10.67 -4.09 3.53
N ALA A 89 11.47 -4.39 4.56
CA ALA A 89 10.98 -4.65 5.91
C ALA A 89 10.31 -3.41 6.51
N SER A 90 10.92 -2.23 6.35
CA SER A 90 10.32 -0.97 6.80
C SER A 90 9.02 -0.68 6.03
N ILE A 91 9.02 -0.74 4.69
CA ILE A 91 7.79 -0.48 3.90
C ILE A 91 6.67 -1.44 4.32
N MET A 92 6.98 -2.70 4.59
CA MET A 92 5.97 -3.66 5.06
C MET A 92 5.43 -3.31 6.45
N LEU A 93 6.30 -2.98 7.41
CA LEU A 93 5.89 -2.61 8.77
C LEU A 93 5.07 -1.31 8.79
N PHE A 94 5.49 -0.31 8.01
CA PHE A 94 4.81 0.98 7.93
C PHE A 94 3.56 0.95 7.06
N GLY A 95 3.51 0.13 6.00
CA GLY A 95 2.32 -0.02 5.14
C GLY A 95 1.19 -0.82 5.81
N ILE A 96 1.54 -1.70 6.75
CA ILE A 96 0.57 -2.40 7.61
C ILE A 96 0.13 -1.50 8.79
N SER A 97 1.02 -0.61 9.24
CA SER A 97 0.72 0.35 10.29
C SER A 97 -0.21 1.45 9.80
N ASP A 98 -1.24 1.79 10.58
CA ASP A 98 -2.22 2.84 10.33
C ASP A 98 -1.63 4.27 10.39
N VAL A 99 -0.29 4.37 10.39
CA VAL A 99 0.46 5.53 10.83
C VAL A 99 1.64 5.74 9.87
N ILE A 100 1.55 6.81 9.07
CA ILE A 100 2.64 7.58 8.41
C ILE A 100 2.82 7.46 6.87
N THR A 101 2.41 6.40 6.16
CA THR A 101 2.68 6.28 4.70
C THR A 101 1.79 7.13 3.77
N HIS A 102 0.88 7.96 4.30
CA HIS A 102 -0.07 8.71 3.49
C HIS A 102 0.55 9.92 2.77
N ALA A 103 1.60 10.52 3.31
CA ALA A 103 2.28 11.58 2.59
C ALA A 103 3.07 10.96 1.43
N LYS A 104 2.56 11.13 0.19
CA LYS A 104 3.25 10.83 -1.08
C LYS A 104 4.77 11.08 -1.07
N PRO A 105 5.33 12.13 -0.42
CA PRO A 105 6.78 12.29 -0.34
C PRO A 105 7.52 11.19 0.43
N ILE A 106 6.89 10.51 1.41
CA ILE A 106 7.57 9.54 2.27
C ILE A 106 7.95 8.27 1.49
N PRO A 107 7.02 7.53 0.83
CA PRO A 107 7.40 6.40 -0.01
C PRO A 107 8.36 6.80 -1.14
N ALA A 108 8.16 7.99 -1.73
CA ALA A 108 9.06 8.51 -2.76
C ALA A 108 10.49 8.73 -2.24
N SER A 109 10.63 9.33 -1.06
CA SER A 109 11.93 9.56 -0.42
C SER A 109 12.67 8.25 -0.13
N TRP A 110 11.94 7.20 0.25
CA TRP A 110 12.51 5.88 0.49
C TRP A 110 12.95 5.18 -0.79
N ILE A 111 12.18 5.31 -1.87
CA ILE A 111 12.59 4.80 -3.19
C ILE A 111 13.90 5.49 -3.63
N VAL A 112 13.98 6.82 -3.50
CA VAL A 112 15.20 7.57 -3.81
C VAL A 112 16.37 7.14 -2.92
N CYS A 113 16.14 6.98 -1.61
CA CYS A 113 17.15 6.51 -0.66
C CYS A 113 17.64 5.10 -0.99
N LEU A 114 16.75 4.20 -1.40
CA LEU A 114 17.09 2.86 -1.87
C LEU A 114 17.96 2.93 -3.13
N PHE A 115 17.59 3.73 -4.14
CA PHE A 115 18.41 3.90 -5.35
C PHE A 115 19.82 4.44 -5.05
N LEU A 116 19.91 5.44 -4.17
CA LEU A 116 21.20 5.98 -3.73
C LEU A 116 22.03 4.93 -2.98
N SER A 117 21.39 4.15 -2.10
CA SER A 117 22.04 3.07 -1.35
C SER A 117 22.58 1.97 -2.26
N ILE A 118 21.81 1.58 -3.30
CA ILE A 118 22.26 0.63 -4.32
C ILE A 118 23.48 1.19 -5.07
N SER A 119 23.41 2.45 -5.53
CA SER A 119 24.49 3.08 -6.29
C SER A 119 25.78 3.20 -5.49
N PHE A 120 25.68 3.57 -4.21
CA PHE A 120 26.84 3.68 -3.33
C PHE A 120 27.43 2.30 -3.00
N LEU A 121 26.60 1.32 -2.69
CA LEU A 121 27.07 -0.02 -2.32
C LEU A 121 27.67 -0.76 -3.52
N SER A 122 27.15 -0.52 -4.73
CA SER A 122 27.70 -1.06 -5.98
C SER A 122 29.10 -0.51 -6.33
N LYS A 123 29.47 0.67 -5.83
CA LYS A 123 30.79 1.27 -6.10
C LYS A 123 31.90 0.71 -5.20
N ASN A 124 31.54 0.11 -4.08
CA ASN A 124 32.47 -0.41 -3.08
C ASN A 124 32.81 -1.90 -3.28
N GLU A 125 32.26 -2.55 -4.31
CA GLU A 125 32.66 -3.90 -4.71
C GLU A 125 33.97 -3.81 -5.52
N PRO A 126 35.10 -4.37 -5.04
CA PRO A 126 36.29 -4.48 -5.86
C PRO A 126 35.96 -5.35 -7.08
N GLN A 127 36.22 -4.82 -8.28
CA GLN A 127 36.12 -5.57 -9.54
C GLN A 127 37.10 -6.73 -9.56
#